data_AF-A0A501QEH9-F1
#
_entry.id   AF-A0A501QEH9-F1
#
_cell.length_a   1.000
_cell.length_b   1.000
_cell.length_c   1.000
_cell.angle_alpha   90.00
_cell.angle_beta   90.00
_cell.angle_gamma   90.00
#
_symmetry.space_group_name_H-M   'P 1'
#
loop_
_entity.id
_entity.type
_entity.pdbx_description
1 polymer ?
#
loop_
_entity_poly.entity_id
_entity_poly.type
_entity_poly.pdbx_seq_one_letter_code
_entity_poly.pdbx_strand_id
1 'polypeptide(L)'
;MKYFTFILFLFYNCAFAQQANNAAIENSIKANFSIKVLEAYEENSFSKVEDFYELLEMYSDKNASNTLQKQLEERIDALYKENILVSDFFTSDKISVNKLLDKIASKGLKFEVKNIQKVKTFGNYWTTSYILTIQREAETLQKNISQRIYFYPEEKTFGNKKKEVWSLFLGEIE
;
A
#
# COMPACT_ATOMS: atom_id res chain seq x y z
N MET A 1 -48.89 -41.28 28.53
CA MET A 1 -48.14 -41.25 27.24
C MET A 1 -48.56 -40.04 26.44
N LYS A 2 -47.62 -39.12 26.16
CA LYS A 2 -47.31 -38.56 24.83
C LYS A 2 -46.52 -37.27 25.01
N TYR A 3 -45.21 -37.39 24.81
CA TYR A 3 -44.29 -36.28 24.58
C TYR A 3 -44.63 -35.63 23.23
N PHE A 4 -44.64 -34.30 23.16
CA PHE A 4 -44.62 -33.57 21.89
C PHE A 4 -43.60 -32.44 21.94
N THR A 5 -42.37 -32.80 21.53
CA THR A 5 -41.49 -32.15 20.54
C THR A 5 -41.53 -30.61 20.45
N PHE A 6 -40.50 -29.88 20.90
CA PHE A 6 -39.16 -29.59 20.30
C PHE A 6 -39.12 -28.36 19.37
N ILE A 7 -38.29 -27.39 19.80
CA ILE A 7 -37.49 -26.41 19.03
C ILE A 7 -38.24 -25.50 18.04
N LEU A 8 -38.52 -24.28 18.51
CA LEU A 8 -38.67 -23.12 17.63
C LEU A 8 -37.28 -22.56 17.33
N PHE A 9 -36.86 -22.76 16.09
CA PHE A 9 -35.54 -22.56 15.55
C PHE A 9 -35.13 -21.07 15.46
N LEU A 10 -33.88 -20.82 15.83
CA LEU A 10 -33.08 -19.61 15.61
C LEU A 10 -32.97 -19.27 14.11
N PHE A 11 -33.83 -18.41 13.56
CA PHE A 11 -33.73 -17.94 12.16
C PHE A 11 -33.85 -16.43 11.95
N TYR A 12 -33.49 -15.60 12.94
CA TYR A 12 -33.58 -14.13 12.78
C TYR A 12 -32.24 -13.38 12.68
N ASN A 13 -31.09 -14.05 12.59
CA ASN A 13 -29.78 -13.36 12.57
C ASN A 13 -28.94 -13.53 11.29
N CYS A 14 -29.44 -14.15 10.22
CA CYS A 14 -28.63 -14.38 9.01
C CYS A 14 -28.71 -13.29 7.93
N ALA A 15 -29.52 -12.23 8.10
CA ALA A 15 -29.68 -11.19 7.08
C ALA A 15 -28.53 -10.17 7.03
N PHE A 16 -27.83 -9.92 8.15
CA PHE A 16 -26.77 -8.92 8.20
C PHE A 16 -25.41 -9.40 7.65
N ALA A 17 -25.21 -10.71 7.49
CA ALA A 17 -23.97 -11.27 6.96
C ALA A 17 -23.86 -11.19 5.42
N GLN A 18 -24.99 -11.22 4.69
CA GLN A 18 -24.98 -11.17 3.23
C GLN A 18 -24.66 -9.78 2.67
N GLN A 19 -25.03 -8.70 3.38
CA GLN A 19 -24.85 -7.34 2.90
C GLN A 19 -23.37 -6.89 2.92
N ALA A 20 -22.59 -7.33 3.92
CA ALA A 20 -21.15 -7.08 3.97
C ALA A 20 -20.39 -7.81 2.84
N ASN A 21 -20.79 -9.03 2.50
CA ASN A 21 -20.19 -9.80 1.41
C ASN A 21 -20.46 -9.17 0.03
N ASN A 22 -21.67 -8.67 -0.21
CA ASN A 22 -22.00 -8.02 -1.48
C ASN A 22 -21.22 -6.72 -1.69
N ALA A 23 -21.07 -5.90 -0.65
CA ALA A 23 -20.26 -4.68 -0.70
C ALA A 23 -18.76 -4.97 -0.94
N ALA A 24 -18.23 -6.09 -0.42
CA ALA A 24 -16.86 -6.52 -0.66
C ALA A 24 -16.63 -7.03 -2.10
N ILE A 25 -17.64 -7.65 -2.73
CA ILE A 25 -17.59 -8.12 -4.12
C ILE A 25 -17.69 -6.93 -5.09
N GLU A 26 -18.57 -5.96 -4.81
CA GLU A 26 -18.74 -4.75 -5.61
C GLU A 26 -17.48 -3.86 -5.59
N ASN A 27 -16.75 -3.82 -4.46
CA ASN A 27 -15.47 -3.10 -4.36
C ASN A 27 -14.24 -3.92 -4.80
N SER A 28 -14.44 -5.09 -5.41
CA SER A 28 -13.31 -5.91 -5.83
C SER A 28 -12.69 -5.40 -7.13
N ILE A 29 -11.36 -5.36 -7.18
CA ILE A 29 -10.56 -4.89 -8.33
C ILE A 29 -10.98 -5.60 -9.63
N LYS A 30 -11.24 -6.91 -9.55
CA LYS A 30 -11.56 -7.75 -10.70
C LYS A 30 -12.99 -7.56 -11.22
N ALA A 31 -13.90 -7.01 -10.41
CA ALA A 31 -15.28 -6.79 -10.82
C ALA A 31 -15.47 -5.49 -11.63
N ASN A 32 -14.55 -4.52 -11.48
CA ASN A 32 -14.75 -3.16 -11.99
C ASN A 32 -13.91 -2.81 -13.23
N PHE A 33 -12.89 -3.61 -13.56
CA PHE A 33 -11.91 -3.23 -14.57
C PHE A 33 -11.60 -4.35 -15.56
N SER A 34 -11.36 -3.96 -16.82
CA SER A 34 -10.81 -4.87 -17.82
C SER A 34 -9.36 -5.19 -17.50
N ILE A 35 -8.87 -6.33 -18.02
CA ILE A 35 -7.49 -6.78 -17.80
C ILE A 35 -6.47 -5.70 -18.21
N LYS A 36 -6.65 -5.06 -19.36
CA LYS A 36 -5.75 -3.98 -19.84
C LYS A 36 -5.70 -2.79 -18.90
N VAL A 37 -6.83 -2.43 -18.29
CA VAL A 37 -6.87 -1.33 -17.32
C VAL A 37 -6.14 -1.73 -16.04
N LEU A 38 -6.29 -2.99 -15.60
CA LEU A 38 -5.55 -3.51 -14.46
C LEU A 38 -4.04 -3.59 -14.70
N GLU A 39 -3.61 -3.93 -15.91
CA GLU A 39 -2.19 -3.90 -16.31
C GLU A 39 -1.64 -2.48 -16.25
N ALA A 40 -2.39 -1.48 -16.74
CA ALA A 40 -1.96 -0.08 -16.65
C ALA A 40 -1.86 0.43 -15.20
N TYR A 41 -2.79 0.03 -14.31
CA TYR A 41 -2.67 0.36 -12.88
C TYR A 41 -1.54 -0.41 -12.20
N GLU A 42 -1.25 -1.64 -12.62
CA GLU A 42 -0.10 -2.39 -12.15
C GLU A 42 1.21 -1.69 -12.50
N GLU A 43 1.41 -1.32 -13.78
CA GLU A 43 2.58 -0.55 -14.23
C GLU A 43 2.69 0.78 -13.48
N ASN A 44 1.59 1.52 -13.33
CA ASN A 44 1.58 2.77 -12.57
C ASN A 44 1.98 2.55 -11.10
N SER A 45 1.58 1.41 -10.52
CA SER A 45 1.95 1.08 -9.15
C SER A 45 3.43 0.79 -8.99
N PHE A 46 4.08 0.25 -10.02
CA PHE A 46 5.53 0.02 -10.01
C PHE A 46 6.29 1.34 -10.03
N SER A 47 5.88 2.28 -10.89
CA SER A 47 6.43 3.64 -10.86
C SER A 47 6.22 4.32 -9.50
N LYS A 48 5.08 4.09 -8.84
CA LYS A 48 4.83 4.64 -7.49
C LYS A 48 5.76 4.05 -6.41
N VAL A 49 6.20 2.80 -6.58
CA VAL A 49 7.22 2.19 -5.72
C VAL A 49 8.58 2.83 -6.00
N GLU A 50 8.94 3.05 -7.26
CA GLU A 50 10.17 3.74 -7.64
C GLU A 50 10.21 5.17 -7.08
N ASP A 51 9.14 5.94 -7.27
CA ASP A 51 8.98 7.30 -6.73
C ASP A 51 9.20 7.34 -5.20
N PHE A 52 8.70 6.34 -4.46
CA PHE A 52 8.92 6.26 -3.03
C PHE A 52 10.41 6.18 -2.67
N TYR A 53 11.15 5.29 -3.32
CA TYR A 53 12.58 5.12 -3.03
C TYR A 53 13.42 6.30 -3.52
N GLU A 54 13.04 6.97 -4.61
CA GLU A 54 13.65 8.23 -5.03
C GLU A 54 13.43 9.35 -3.99
N LEU A 55 12.23 9.44 -3.42
CA LEU A 55 11.94 10.37 -2.32
C LEU A 55 12.76 10.06 -1.07
N LEU A 56 12.92 8.77 -0.73
CA LEU A 56 13.79 8.37 0.39
C LEU A 56 15.26 8.71 0.13
N GLU A 57 15.75 8.53 -1.09
CA GLU A 57 17.12 8.92 -1.49
C GLU A 57 17.33 10.41 -1.25
N MET A 58 16.46 11.25 -1.81
CA MET A 58 16.48 12.71 -1.65
C MET A 58 16.38 13.12 -0.18
N TYR A 59 15.52 12.46 0.60
CA TYR A 59 15.36 12.75 2.03
C TYR A 59 16.61 12.38 2.83
N SER A 60 17.31 11.32 2.43
CA SER A 60 18.53 10.86 3.09
C SER A 60 19.75 11.75 2.81
N ASP A 61 19.68 12.68 1.85
CA ASP A 61 20.80 13.54 1.47
C ASP A 61 21.34 14.31 2.69
N LYS A 62 22.67 14.27 2.85
CA LYS A 62 23.42 14.96 3.90
C LYS A 62 23.23 16.47 3.84
N ASN A 63 22.88 17.02 2.67
CA ASN A 63 22.73 18.45 2.43
C ASN A 63 21.27 18.92 2.29
N ALA A 64 20.29 18.04 2.53
CA ALA A 64 18.89 18.43 2.45
C ALA A 64 18.54 19.50 3.50
N SER A 65 17.99 20.62 3.06
CA SER A 65 17.49 21.65 4.00
C SER A 65 16.24 21.16 4.74
N ASN A 66 16.00 21.66 5.95
CA ASN A 66 14.80 21.32 6.73
C ASN A 66 13.49 21.60 5.96
N THR A 67 13.45 22.68 5.16
CA THR A 67 12.29 23.01 4.31
C THR A 67 12.06 21.94 3.25
N LEU A 68 13.12 21.45 2.62
CA LEU A 68 13.04 20.40 1.62
C LEU A 68 12.62 19.07 2.27
N GLN A 69 13.19 18.71 3.42
CA GLN A 69 12.83 17.51 4.17
C GLN A 69 11.34 17.48 4.48
N LYS A 70 10.78 18.59 4.96
CA LYS A 70 9.33 18.70 5.22
C LYS A 70 8.48 18.52 3.95
N GLN A 71 8.90 19.08 2.82
CA GLN A 71 8.20 18.88 1.55
C GLN A 71 8.27 17.42 1.06
N LEU A 72 9.39 16.75 1.32
CA LEU A 72 9.57 15.34 0.99
C LEU A 72 8.72 14.45 1.90
N GLU A 73 8.65 14.75 3.21
CA GLU A 73 7.73 14.09 4.15
C GLU A 73 6.28 14.17 3.65
N GLU A 74 5.80 15.37 3.31
CA GLU A 74 4.43 15.57 2.80
C GLU A 74 4.16 14.75 1.52
N ARG A 75 5.16 14.63 0.62
CA ARG A 75 5.05 13.83 -0.60
C ARG A 75 5.04 12.32 -0.31
N ILE A 76 5.89 11.88 0.62
CA ILE A 76 5.96 10.47 1.04
C ILE A 76 4.65 10.08 1.73
N ASP A 77 4.13 10.91 2.63
CA ASP A 77 2.86 10.70 3.31
C ASP A 77 1.71 10.57 2.31
N ALA A 78 1.70 11.38 1.25
CA ALA A 78 0.69 11.29 0.19
C ALA A 78 0.73 9.98 -0.62
N LEU A 79 1.80 9.18 -0.53
CA LEU A 79 1.84 7.86 -1.14
C LEU A 79 1.02 6.82 -0.37
N TYR A 80 0.74 7.09 0.90
CA TYR A 80 0.03 6.21 1.82
C TYR A 80 -1.36 6.79 2.15
N LYS A 81 -2.33 5.92 2.38
CA LYS A 81 -3.68 6.35 2.80
C LYS A 81 -3.82 6.37 4.32
N GLU A 82 -3.11 5.47 4.99
CA GLU A 82 -3.20 5.22 6.43
C GLU A 82 -1.80 5.12 7.03
N ASN A 83 -1.72 5.14 8.36
CA ASN A 83 -0.48 4.88 9.08
C ASN A 83 -0.08 3.42 8.94
N ILE A 84 0.71 3.12 7.92
CA ILE A 84 1.20 1.78 7.66
C ILE A 84 2.54 1.51 8.35
N LEU A 85 2.86 0.21 8.48
CA LEU A 85 4.17 -0.23 8.95
C LEU A 85 5.01 -0.71 7.76
N VAL A 86 6.26 -0.27 7.73
CA VAL A 86 7.27 -0.63 6.75
C VAL A 86 8.42 -1.40 7.41
N SER A 87 9.10 -2.24 6.63
CA SER A 87 10.28 -2.97 7.07
C SER A 87 11.42 -2.00 7.39
N ASP A 88 12.05 -2.16 8.55
CA ASP A 88 13.27 -1.43 8.86
C ASP A 88 14.40 -1.92 7.95
N PHE A 89 15.12 -0.99 7.32
CA PHE A 89 16.26 -1.33 6.47
C PHE A 89 17.43 -1.90 7.27
N PHE A 90 17.57 -1.54 8.55
CA PHE A 90 18.74 -1.88 9.37
C PHE A 90 18.47 -3.02 10.37
N THR A 91 17.22 -3.40 10.58
CA THR A 91 16.82 -4.47 11.50
C THR A 91 15.77 -5.38 10.87
N SER A 92 15.23 -6.34 11.61
CA SER A 92 14.10 -7.17 11.19
C SER A 92 12.76 -6.64 11.71
N ASP A 93 12.74 -5.45 12.31
CA ASP A 93 11.55 -4.87 12.91
C ASP A 93 10.67 -4.16 11.89
N LYS A 94 9.37 -4.05 12.20
CA LYS A 94 8.43 -3.20 11.47
C LYS A 94 8.30 -1.85 12.16
N ILE A 95 8.45 -0.76 11.41
CA ILE A 95 8.40 0.61 11.91
C ILE A 95 7.44 1.46 11.10
N SER A 96 6.92 2.55 11.67
CA SER A 96 6.17 3.55 10.89
C SER A 96 7.08 4.25 9.88
N VAL A 97 6.50 4.79 8.81
CA VAL A 97 7.22 5.57 7.79
C VAL A 97 8.02 6.73 8.43
N ASN A 98 7.44 7.50 9.35
CA ASN A 98 8.16 8.60 10.01
C ASN A 98 9.43 8.14 10.76
N LYS A 99 9.33 7.02 11.49
CA LYS A 99 10.50 6.41 12.14
C LYS A 99 11.55 5.91 11.14
N LEU A 100 11.13 5.48 9.96
CA LEU A 100 12.06 5.13 8.88
C LEU A 100 12.79 6.38 8.40
N LEU A 101 12.07 7.49 8.17
CA LEU A 101 12.63 8.79 7.79
C LEU A 101 13.67 9.26 8.81
N ASP A 102 13.33 9.26 10.10
CA ASP A 102 14.28 9.57 11.19
C ASP A 102 15.55 8.73 11.12
N LYS A 103 15.40 7.43 10.78
CA LYS A 103 16.52 6.50 10.67
C LYS A 103 17.36 6.73 9.42
N ILE A 104 16.86 7.32 8.34
CA ILE A 104 17.62 7.51 7.10
C ILE A 104 18.11 8.95 6.90
N ALA A 105 17.60 9.90 7.66
CA ALA A 105 17.97 11.31 7.59
C ALA A 105 19.50 11.50 7.61
N SER A 106 20.00 12.31 6.68
CA SER A 106 21.42 12.68 6.57
C SER A 106 22.40 11.50 6.49
N LYS A 107 21.95 10.33 6.00
CA LYS A 107 22.81 9.16 5.80
C LYS A 107 23.41 9.05 4.40
N GLY A 108 22.91 9.80 3.42
CA GLY A 108 23.33 9.75 2.03
C GLY A 108 23.17 8.35 1.42
N LEU A 109 22.01 7.75 1.63
CA LEU A 109 21.71 6.41 1.10
C LEU A 109 21.31 6.52 -0.36
N LYS A 110 21.65 5.49 -1.14
CA LYS A 110 21.10 5.30 -2.47
C LYS A 110 20.22 4.08 -2.52
N PHE A 111 19.11 4.18 -3.23
CA PHE A 111 18.15 3.10 -3.36
C PHE A 111 18.03 2.68 -4.82
N GLU A 112 18.08 1.38 -5.08
CA GLU A 112 17.82 0.83 -6.41
C GLU A 112 16.79 -0.28 -6.28
N VAL A 113 15.71 -0.15 -7.05
CA VAL A 113 14.65 -1.16 -7.14
C VAL A 113 14.80 -1.94 -8.44
N LYS A 114 14.75 -3.27 -8.35
CA LYS A 114 14.84 -4.17 -9.51
C LYS A 114 13.78 -5.24 -9.48
N ASN A 115 13.44 -5.75 -10.66
CA ASN A 115 12.56 -6.91 -10.85
C ASN A 115 11.20 -6.76 -10.15
N ILE A 116 10.59 -5.58 -10.26
CA ILE A 116 9.25 -5.35 -9.72
C ILE A 116 8.26 -6.22 -10.48
N GLN A 117 7.48 -7.01 -9.75
CA GLN A 117 6.46 -7.88 -10.32
C GLN A 117 5.27 -8.04 -9.38
N LYS A 118 4.06 -8.08 -9.94
CA LYS A 118 2.86 -8.44 -9.19
C LYS A 118 2.87 -9.93 -8.90
N VAL A 119 2.64 -10.29 -7.64
CA VAL A 119 2.57 -11.68 -7.18
C VAL A 119 1.12 -12.16 -7.18
N LYS A 120 0.22 -11.43 -6.52
CA LYS A 120 -1.18 -11.86 -6.36
C LYS A 120 -2.12 -10.69 -6.12
N THR A 121 -3.32 -10.77 -6.70
CA THR A 121 -4.42 -9.84 -6.43
C THR A 121 -5.39 -10.41 -5.40
N PHE A 122 -5.75 -9.56 -4.45
CA PHE A 122 -6.75 -9.75 -3.41
C PHE A 122 -7.81 -8.66 -3.58
N GLY A 123 -8.95 -8.79 -2.88
CA GLY A 123 -10.16 -7.96 -3.06
C GLY A 123 -9.89 -6.53 -3.56
N ASN A 124 -9.24 -5.72 -2.73
CA ASN A 124 -8.91 -4.30 -2.98
C ASN A 124 -7.40 -3.99 -2.94
N TYR A 125 -6.53 -4.99 -3.06
CA TYR A 125 -5.08 -4.78 -3.08
C TYR A 125 -4.38 -5.88 -3.88
N TRP A 126 -3.14 -5.64 -4.31
CA TRP A 126 -2.26 -6.72 -4.73
C TRP A 126 -0.95 -6.68 -3.97
N THR A 127 -0.27 -7.83 -3.97
CA THR A 127 1.10 -7.94 -3.48
C THR A 127 2.06 -7.84 -4.65
N THR A 128 3.09 -7.02 -4.48
CA THR A 128 4.19 -6.82 -5.42
C THR A 128 5.47 -7.28 -4.75
N SER A 129 6.33 -7.98 -5.47
CA SER A 129 7.66 -8.35 -5.02
C SER A 129 8.72 -7.66 -5.86
N TYR A 130 9.82 -7.27 -5.22
CA TYR A 130 10.97 -6.65 -5.87
C TYR A 130 12.24 -6.86 -5.06
N ILE A 131 13.37 -6.59 -5.70
CA ILE A 131 14.69 -6.55 -5.08
C ILE A 131 15.02 -5.11 -4.77
N LEU A 132 15.27 -4.80 -3.51
CA LEU A 132 15.77 -3.50 -3.05
C LEU A 132 17.26 -3.61 -2.76
N THR A 133 18.06 -2.77 -3.40
CA THR A 133 19.47 -2.57 -3.08
C THR A 133 19.62 -1.21 -2.39
N ILE A 134 20.23 -1.20 -1.22
CA ILE A 134 20.53 -0.01 -0.42
C ILE A 134 22.04 0.14 -0.37
N GLN A 135 22.55 1.24 -0.89
CA GLN A 135 23.98 1.54 -0.88
C GLN A 135 24.28 2.65 0.12
N ARG A 136 25.34 2.45 0.90
CA ARG A 136 25.86 3.41 1.86
C ARG A 136 27.37 3.41 1.83
N GLU A 137 27.94 4.39 1.15
CA GLU A 137 29.40 4.53 0.97
C GLU A 137 30.04 3.23 0.45
N ALA A 138 30.57 2.36 1.33
CA ALA A 138 31.20 1.09 0.98
C ALA A 138 30.32 -0.15 1.22
N GLU A 139 29.17 -0.01 1.88
CA GLU A 139 28.27 -1.12 2.21
C GLU A 139 27.10 -1.19 1.22
N THR A 140 26.79 -2.40 0.76
CA THR A 140 25.62 -2.68 -0.06
C THR A 140 24.78 -3.74 0.62
N LEU A 141 23.52 -3.41 0.89
CA LEU A 141 22.53 -4.31 1.45
C LEU A 141 21.49 -4.62 0.38
N GLN A 142 21.20 -5.91 0.16
CA GLN A 142 20.16 -6.34 -0.75
C GLN A 142 19.06 -7.07 0.04
N LYS A 143 17.81 -6.69 -0.21
CA LYS A 143 16.63 -7.32 0.40
C LYS A 143 15.63 -7.71 -0.68
N ASN A 144 15.00 -8.87 -0.50
CA ASN A 144 13.79 -9.21 -1.23
C ASN A 144 12.61 -8.64 -0.46
N ILE A 145 11.80 -7.83 -1.13
CA ILE A 145 10.70 -7.11 -0.51
C ILE A 145 9.38 -7.65 -1.04
N SER A 146 8.40 -7.78 -0.16
CA SER A 146 7.00 -8.01 -0.50
C SER A 146 6.18 -6.83 0.00
N GLN A 147 5.58 -6.07 -0.91
CA GLN A 147 4.80 -4.88 -0.57
C GLN A 147 3.35 -5.01 -1.02
N ARG A 148 2.43 -4.55 -0.18
CA ARG A 148 1.03 -4.39 -0.58
C ARG A 148 0.82 -3.07 -1.32
N ILE A 149 -0.02 -3.10 -2.34
CA ILE A 149 -0.48 -1.92 -3.06
C ILE A 149 -1.99 -1.94 -3.05
N TYR A 150 -2.56 -0.93 -2.41
CA TYR A 150 -3.99 -0.78 -2.24
C TYR A 150 -4.62 -0.03 -3.38
N PHE A 151 -5.84 -0.41 -3.70
CA PHE A 151 -6.66 0.21 -4.71
C PHE A 151 -8.00 0.59 -4.10
N TYR A 152 -8.26 1.89 -4.01
CA TYR A 152 -9.46 2.42 -3.38
C TYR A 152 -10.23 3.33 -4.34
N PRO A 153 -11.56 3.25 -4.35
CA PRO A 153 -12.38 4.30 -4.91
C PRO A 153 -12.28 5.54 -4.03
N GLU A 154 -12.04 6.69 -4.66
CA GLU A 154 -12.06 8.00 -4.02
C GLU A 154 -13.08 8.90 -4.72
N GLU A 155 -13.94 9.55 -3.95
CA GLU A 155 -14.80 10.60 -4.51
C GLU A 155 -13.99 11.87 -4.74
N LYS A 156 -13.77 12.23 -6.01
CA LYS A 156 -13.13 13.49 -6.40
C LYS A 156 -14.16 14.49 -6.90
N THR A 157 -14.00 15.75 -6.50
CA THR A 157 -14.87 16.84 -6.90
C THR A 157 -14.23 17.62 -8.05
N PHE A 158 -14.94 17.73 -9.16
CA PHE A 158 -14.55 18.46 -10.37
C PHE A 158 -15.56 19.58 -10.60
N GLY A 159 -15.25 20.78 -10.09
CA GLY A 159 -16.20 21.89 -10.05
C GLY A 159 -17.44 21.51 -9.22
N ASN A 160 -18.60 21.44 -9.85
CA ASN A 160 -19.87 21.08 -9.20
C ASN A 160 -20.21 19.57 -9.32
N LYS A 161 -19.36 18.76 -9.96
CA LYS A 161 -19.61 17.33 -10.18
C LYS A 161 -18.72 16.50 -9.26
N LYS A 162 -19.29 15.46 -8.64
CA LYS A 162 -18.53 14.42 -7.95
C LYS A 162 -18.39 13.20 -8.86
N LYS A 163 -17.20 12.62 -8.90
CA LYS A 163 -16.92 11.39 -9.64
C LYS A 163 -16.05 10.48 -8.79
N GLU A 164 -16.37 9.20 -8.78
CA GLU A 164 -15.50 8.17 -8.23
C GLU A 164 -14.29 7.97 -9.14
N VAL A 165 -13.10 8.10 -8.55
CA VAL A 165 -11.80 7.89 -9.20
C VAL A 165 -11.04 6.89 -8.36
N TRP A 166 -10.54 5.85 -9.00
CA TRP A 166 -9.74 4.85 -8.30
C TRP A 166 -8.29 5.30 -8.20
N SER A 167 -7.75 5.21 -6.99
CA SER A 167 -6.39 5.65 -6.66
C SER A 167 -5.58 4.52 -6.05
N LEU A 168 -4.29 4.55 -6.34
CA LEU A 168 -3.30 3.61 -5.81
C LEU A 168 -2.61 4.20 -4.58
N PHE A 169 -2.48 3.38 -3.54
CA PHE A 169 -1.75 3.73 -2.33
C PHE A 169 -0.75 2.62 -2.01
N LEU A 170 0.44 3.02 -1.58
CA LEU A 170 1.41 2.08 -1.06
C LEU A 170 0.89 1.53 0.28
N GLY A 171 1.24 0.28 0.55
CA GLY A 171 0.87 -0.44 1.75
C GLY A 171 2.09 -0.99 2.48
N GLU A 172 1.84 -1.91 3.39
CA GLU A 172 2.85 -2.51 4.26
C GLU A 172 3.95 -3.19 3.45
N ILE A 173 5.16 -3.12 4.01
CA ILE A 173 6.36 -3.74 3.47
C ILE A 173 6.75 -4.89 4.40
N GLU A 174 6.84 -6.09 3.83
CA GLU A 174 7.29 -7.33 4.47
C GLU A 174 8.69 -7.72 3.97
#